data_AF-A0A2N6DPH6-F1
#
_entry.id   AF-A0A2N6DPH6-F1
#
_cell.length_a   1.000
_cell.length_b   1.000
_cell.length_c   1.000
_cell.angle_alpha   90.00
_cell.angle_beta   90.00
_cell.angle_gamma   90.00
#
_symmetry.space_group_name_H-M   'P 1'
#
loop_
_entity.id
_entity.type
_entity.pdbx_description
1 polymer ?
#
loop_
_entity_poly.entity_id
_entity_poly.type
_entity_poly.pdbx_seq_one_letter_code
_entity_poly.pdbx_strand_id
1 'polypeptide(L)' 'MKTAYTAWILAGLAISIYIIGGLGIIGGLILIGILGEQDLWGWGEARSIGYLLFFVGICLSVLGVLVMRIMRNRKWA' A
#
# COMPACT_ATOMS: atom_id res chain seq x y z
N MET A 1 17.18 -3.91 -25.37
CA MET A 1 17.60 -4.69 -24.18
C MET A 1 17.50 -3.91 -22.87
N LYS A 2 17.99 -2.66 -22.76
CA LYS A 2 17.92 -1.89 -21.49
C LYS A 2 16.49 -1.64 -20.98
N THR A 3 15.53 -1.43 -21.88
CA THR A 3 14.11 -1.19 -21.55
C THR A 3 13.40 -2.38 -20.89
N ALA A 4 13.79 -3.61 -21.23
CA ALA A 4 13.17 -4.81 -20.66
C ALA A 4 13.51 -4.95 -19.16
N TYR A 5 14.79 -4.77 -18.78
CA TYR A 5 15.21 -4.83 -17.38
C TYR A 5 14.52 -3.77 -16.51
N THR A 6 14.39 -2.54 -17.01
CA THR A 6 13.70 -1.46 -16.30
C THR A 6 12.23 -1.78 -16.10
N ALA A 7 11.58 -2.43 -17.07
CA ALA A 7 10.18 -2.85 -16.97
C ALA A 7 9.96 -3.93 -15.91
N TRP A 8 10.84 -4.92 -15.80
CA TRP A 8 10.77 -5.94 -14.76
C TRP A 8 10.92 -5.35 -13.36
N ILE A 9 11.85 -4.40 -13.18
CA ILE A 9 12.03 -3.68 -11.91
C ILE A 9 10.78 -2.88 -11.56
N LEU A 10 10.23 -2.14 -12.54
CA LEU A 10 9.03 -1.33 -12.33
C LEU A 10 7.81 -2.20 -12.00
N ALA A 11 7.67 -3.36 -12.64
CA ALA A 11 6.61 -4.32 -12.37
C ALA A 11 6.73 -4.90 -10.95
N GLY A 12 7.93 -5.34 -10.57
CA GLY A 12 8.18 -5.84 -9.21
C GLY A 12 7.89 -4.78 -8.15
N LEU A 13 8.26 -3.53 -8.40
CA LEU A 13 8.01 -2.39 -7.51
C LEU A 13 6.50 -2.08 -7.41
N ALA A 14 5.77 -2.07 -8.53
CA ALA A 14 4.32 -1.84 -8.55
C ALA A 14 3.56 -2.92 -7.78
N ILE A 15 3.94 -4.19 -7.93
CA ILE A 15 3.38 -5.32 -7.18
C ILE A 15 3.68 -5.18 -5.69
N SER A 16 4.92 -4.84 -5.34
CA SER A 16 5.33 -4.63 -3.94
C SER A 16 4.51 -3.51 -3.28
N ILE A 17 4.34 -2.37 -3.96
CA ILE A 17 3.51 -1.26 -3.48
C ILE A 17 2.06 -1.69 -3.29
N TYR A 18 1.50 -2.44 -4.24
CA TYR A 18 0.13 -2.92 -4.14
C TYR A 18 -0.08 -3.85 -2.94
N ILE A 19 0.86 -4.77 -2.70
CA ILE A 19 0.81 -5.71 -1.58
C ILE A 19 0.98 -4.96 -0.24
N ILE A 20 1.94 -4.04 -0.14
CA ILE A 20 2.16 -3.23 1.06
C ILE A 20 0.93 -2.36 1.35
N GLY A 21 0.31 -1.80 0.31
CA GLY A 21 -0.96 -1.08 0.43
C GLY A 21 -2.07 -1.96 1.00
N GLY A 22 -2.24 -3.18 0.47
CA GLY A 22 -3.21 -4.14 0.99
C GLY A 22 -2.96 -4.55 2.45
N LEU A 23 -1.70 -4.79 2.83
CA LEU A 23 -1.32 -5.08 4.21
C LEU A 23 -1.58 -3.88 5.13
N GLY A 24 -1.36 -2.66 4.66
CA GLY A 24 -1.68 -1.44 5.41
C GLY A 24 -3.17 -1.28 5.68
N ILE A 25 -4.03 -1.64 4.71
CA ILE A 25 -5.49 -1.63 4.88
C ILE A 25 -5.91 -2.63 5.96
N ILE A 26 -5.42 -3.87 5.86
CA ILE A 26 -5.77 -4.94 6.81
C ILE A 26 -5.22 -4.60 8.21
N GLY A 27 -3.97 -4.16 8.30
CA GLY A 27 -3.35 -3.72 9.56
C GLY A 27 -4.08 -2.54 10.19
N GLY A 28 -4.48 -1.55 9.39
CA GLY A 28 -5.30 -0.42 9.84
C GLY A 28 -6.66 -0.84 10.38
N LEU A 29 -7.35 -1.75 9.68
CA LEU A 29 -8.63 -2.31 10.15
C LEU A 29 -8.48 -3.11 11.45
N ILE A 30 -7.41 -3.89 11.59
CA ILE A 30 -7.11 -4.64 12.81
C ILE A 30 -6.88 -3.67 13.98
N LEU A 31 -6.14 -2.60 13.77
CA LEU A 31 -5.90 -1.57 14.79
C LEU A 31 -7.19 -0.87 15.23
N ILE A 32 -8.05 -0.49 14.27
CA ILE A 32 -9.33 0.18 14.57
C ILE A 32 -10.28 -0.78 15.29
N GLY A 33 -10.39 -2.02 14.82
CA GLY A 33 -11.40 -2.97 15.27
C GLY A 33 -11.05 -3.74 16.55
N ILE A 34 -9.77 -4.04 16.77
CA ILE A 34 -9.32 -4.88 17.90
C ILE A 34 -8.67 -4.03 19.00
N LEU A 35 -7.85 -3.05 18.63
CA LEU A 35 -7.09 -2.25 19.61
C LEU A 35 -7.79 -0.94 19.98
N GLY A 36 -8.70 -0.41 19.13
CA GLY A 36 -9.66 0.64 19.46
C GLY A 36 -9.09 1.79 20.29
N GLU A 37 -9.34 1.77 21.60
CA GLU A 37 -9.02 2.86 22.53
C GLU A 37 -7.72 2.65 23.30
N GLN A 38 -6.98 1.57 23.01
CA GLN A 38 -5.70 1.35 23.64
C GLN A 38 -4.68 2.38 23.13
N ASP A 39 -4.06 3.05 24.09
CA ASP A 39 -2.97 3.96 23.83
C ASP A 39 -1.72 3.14 23.44
N LEU A 40 -1.19 3.38 22.24
CA LEU A 40 -0.06 2.62 21.71
C LEU A 40 1.24 3.12 22.32
N TRP A 41 1.49 2.74 23.57
CA TRP A 41 2.74 3.06 24.28
C TRP A 41 3.11 4.56 24.24
N GLY A 42 2.11 5.44 24.28
CA GLY A 42 2.29 6.90 24.26
C GLY A 42 2.51 7.53 22.88
N TRP A 43 2.40 6.76 21.80
CA TRP A 43 2.44 7.26 20.41
C TRP A 43 1.07 7.75 19.92
N GLY A 44 0.02 7.58 20.73
CA GLY A 44 -1.35 7.96 20.45
C GLY A 44 -2.31 6.78 20.37
N GLU A 45 -3.59 7.10 20.18
CA GLU A 45 -4.68 6.12 20.17
C GLU A 45 -4.57 5.17 18.97
N ALA A 46 -4.72 3.86 19.23
CA ALA A 46 -4.70 2.83 18.18
C ALA A 46 -5.70 3.07 17.06
N ARG A 47 -6.87 3.63 17.38
CA ARG A 47 -7.88 4.03 16.39
C ARG A 47 -7.35 5.09 15.43
N SER A 48 -6.64 6.11 15.91
CA SER A 48 -6.10 7.19 15.08
C SER A 48 -5.00 6.69 14.15
N ILE A 49 -4.07 5.89 14.68
CA ILE A 49 -3.00 5.25 13.89
C ILE A 49 -3.59 4.26 12.88
N GLY A 50 -4.62 3.52 13.28
CA GLY A 50 -5.34 2.60 12.42
C GLY A 50 -6.03 3.29 11.24
N TYR A 51 -6.69 4.44 11.46
CA TYR A 51 -7.25 5.24 10.36
C TYR A 51 -6.17 5.76 9.41
N LEU A 52 -5.03 6.22 9.93
CA LEU A 52 -3.91 6.68 9.12
C LEU A 52 -3.37 5.56 8.22
N LEU A 53 -3.10 4.39 8.80
CA LEU A 53 -2.65 3.20 8.06
C LEU A 53 -3.67 2.74 7.02
N PHE A 54 -4.96 2.81 7.35
CA PHE A 54 -6.04 2.44 6.46
C PHE A 54 -6.09 3.37 5.23
N PHE A 55 -6.13 4.69 5.42
CA PHE A 55 -6.17 5.64 4.31
C PHE A 55 -4.89 5.63 3.47
N VAL A 56 -3.72 5.57 4.12
CA VAL A 56 -2.43 5.45 3.41
C VAL A 56 -2.37 4.14 2.62
N GLY A 57 -2.85 3.03 3.20
CA GLY A 57 -2.93 1.74 2.54
C GLY A 57 -3.81 1.76 1.28
N ILE A 58 -4.98 2.41 1.35
CA ILE A 58 -5.86 2.60 0.19
C ILE A 58 -5.14 3.40 -0.90
N CYS A 59 -4.53 4.53 -0.54
CA CYS A 59 -3.79 5.37 -1.49
C CYS A 59 -2.65 4.58 -2.17
N LEU A 60 -1.87 3.81 -1.40
CA LEU A 60 -0.81 2.94 -1.94
C LEU A 60 -1.36 1.87 -2.88
N SER A 61 -2.47 1.22 -2.50
CA SER A 61 -3.08 0.16 -3.31
C SER A 61 -3.58 0.71 -4.66
N VAL A 62 -4.26 1.85 -4.64
CA VAL A 62 -4.71 2.55 -5.86
C VAL A 62 -3.51 2.95 -6.73
N LEU A 63 -2.44 3.51 -6.13
CA LEU A 63 -1.22 3.85 -6.86
C LEU A 63 -0.58 2.63 -7.52
N GLY A 64 -0.45 1.50 -6.80
CA GLY A 64 0.09 0.25 -7.35
C GLY A 64 -0.69 -0.22 -8.59
N VAL A 65 -2.02 -0.20 -8.52
CA VAL A 65 -2.88 -0.57 -9.67
C VAL A 65 -2.74 0.42 -10.82
N LEU A 66 -2.67 1.73 -10.54
CA LEU A 66 -2.49 2.76 -11.56
C LEU A 66 -1.16 2.60 -12.30
N VAL A 67 -0.06 2.33 -11.59
CA VAL A 67 1.25 2.08 -12.20
C VAL A 67 1.18 0.87 -13.12
N MET A 68 0.59 -0.25 -12.66
CA MET A 68 0.37 -1.43 -13.51
C MET A 68 -0.48 -1.10 -14.75
N ARG A 69 -1.53 -0.28 -14.59
CA ARG A 69 -2.38 0.17 -15.70
C ARG A 69 -1.60 0.98 -16.72
N ILE A 70 -0.78 1.92 -16.27
CA ILE A 70 0.04 2.79 -17.14
C ILE A 70 1.09 1.95 -17.88
N MET A 71 1.78 1.04 -17.18
CA MET A 71 2.76 0.13 -17.79
C MET A 71 2.13 -0.71 -18.92
N ARG A 72 0.95 -1.28 -18.66
CA ARG A 72 0.20 -2.06 -19.65
C ARG A 72 -0.27 -1.21 -20.83
N ASN A 73 -0.77 0.00 -20.57
CA ASN A 73 -1.23 0.91 -21.63
C ASN A 73 -0.06 1.43 -22.50
N ARG A 74 1.15 1.51 -21.93
CA ARG A 74 2.38 1.95 -22.62
C ARG A 74 3.15 0.80 -23.30
N LYS A 75 2.67 -0.45 -23.22
CA LYS A 75 3.35 -1.67 -23.73
C LYS A 75 4.79 -1.83 -23.22
N TRP A 76 5.07 -1.39 -21.99
CA TRP A 76 6.40 -1.55 -21.37
C TRP A 76 6.66 -2.97 -20.90
N ALA A 77 5.61 -3.80 -20.80
CA ALA A 77 5.63 -5.23 -20.56
C ALA A 77 4.68 -5.92 -21.54
#